data_AF-A0A7W4YDY1-F1
#
_entry.id   AF-A0A7W4YDY1-F1
#
_cell.length_a   1.000
_cell.length_b   1.000
_cell.length_c   1.000
_cell.angle_alpha   90.00
_cell.angle_beta   90.00
_cell.angle_gamma   90.00
#
_symmetry.space_group_name_H-M   'P 1'
#
loop_
_entity.id
_entity.type
_entity.pdbx_description
1 polymer ?
#
loop_
_entity_poly.entity_id
_entity_poly.type
_entity_poly.pdbx_seq_one_letter_code
_entity_poly.pdbx_strand_id
1 'polypeptide(L)'
;MQIGERWRAGSVPPRSLEKYPAFVEACSAQERLLVPSLGDLSKLWWTLTWLEGRPVAELEQGPRVALRADGSVHVSGADEPAGAGVGVADGDEHDVFDEDEDLFPEPAPRA
;
A
#
# COMPACT_ATOMS: atom_id res chain seq x y z
N MET A 1 8.20 -10.59 -15.68
CA MET A 1 7.19 -9.56 -15.37
C MET A 1 6.81 -8.87 -16.67
N GLN A 2 5.55 -8.93 -17.07
CA GLN A 2 5.08 -8.27 -18.28
C GLN A 2 4.40 -6.97 -17.86
N ILE A 3 5.06 -5.84 -18.13
CA ILE A 3 4.41 -4.54 -17.99
C ILE A 3 3.27 -4.53 -19.02
N GLY A 4 2.07 -4.24 -18.54
CA GLY A 4 0.90 -4.10 -19.40
C GLY A 4 0.87 -2.73 -20.05
N GLU A 5 -0.29 -2.39 -20.60
CA GLU A 5 -0.52 -1.12 -21.27
C GLU A 5 -0.71 0.02 -20.26
N ARG A 6 -0.33 1.24 -20.63
CA ARG A 6 -0.64 2.43 -19.83
C ARG A 6 -1.75 3.23 -20.50
N TRP A 7 -2.65 3.78 -19.71
CA TRP A 7 -3.74 4.63 -20.22
C TRP A 7 -3.94 5.84 -19.32
N ARG A 8 -4.54 6.90 -19.86
CA ARG A 8 -4.81 8.11 -19.10
C ARG A 8 -6.01 7.92 -18.17
N ALA A 9 -5.93 8.50 -16.97
CA ALA A 9 -7.08 8.56 -16.10
C ALA A 9 -8.22 9.38 -16.74
N GLY A 10 -9.46 8.90 -16.62
CA GLY A 10 -10.64 9.43 -17.28
C GLY A 10 -10.76 9.09 -18.78
N SER A 11 -9.85 8.28 -19.33
CA SER A 11 -9.92 7.76 -20.71
C SER A 11 -10.40 6.32 -20.77
N VAL A 12 -10.71 5.85 -21.99
CA VAL A 12 -11.16 4.47 -22.22
C VAL A 12 -10.04 3.49 -21.84
N PRO A 13 -10.32 2.50 -20.96
CA PRO A 13 -9.33 1.48 -20.59
C PRO A 13 -9.00 0.55 -21.77
N PRO A 14 -7.83 -0.11 -21.76
CA PRO A 14 -7.44 -1.05 -22.80
C PRO A 14 -8.40 -2.25 -22.89
N ARG A 15 -8.60 -2.78 -24.11
CA ARG A 15 -9.54 -3.88 -24.40
C ARG A 15 -9.34 -5.14 -23.54
N SER A 16 -8.11 -5.39 -23.11
CA SER A 16 -7.79 -6.51 -22.22
C SER A 16 -8.53 -6.45 -20.87
N LEU A 17 -8.98 -5.26 -20.44
CA LEU A 17 -9.75 -5.05 -19.21
C LEU A 17 -11.27 -5.21 -19.40
N GLU A 18 -11.77 -5.30 -20.63
CA GLU A 18 -13.21 -5.48 -20.91
C GLU A 18 -13.77 -6.76 -20.29
N LYS A 19 -12.91 -7.76 -20.05
CA LYS A 19 -13.26 -9.03 -19.38
C LYS A 19 -13.48 -8.88 -17.86
N TYR A 20 -13.10 -7.74 -17.27
CA TYR A 20 -13.11 -7.49 -15.83
C TYR A 20 -13.87 -6.20 -15.49
N PRO A 21 -15.22 -6.18 -15.66
CA PRO A 21 -16.01 -4.97 -15.48
C PRO A 21 -15.94 -4.39 -14.06
N ALA A 22 -15.94 -5.25 -13.03
CA ALA A 22 -15.81 -4.81 -11.64
C ALA A 22 -14.47 -4.09 -11.36
N PHE A 23 -13.40 -4.49 -12.04
CA PHE A 23 -12.09 -3.85 -11.92
C PHE A 23 -12.08 -2.47 -12.58
N VAL A 24 -12.67 -2.36 -13.77
CA VAL A 24 -12.81 -1.07 -14.48
C VAL A 24 -13.66 -0.10 -13.68
N GLU A 25 -14.78 -0.57 -13.11
CA GLU A 25 -15.64 0.24 -12.25
C GLU A 25 -14.90 0.74 -11.02
N ALA A 26 -14.09 -0.11 -10.37
CA ALA A 26 -13.27 0.30 -9.24
C ALA A 26 -12.25 1.39 -9.60
N CYS A 27 -11.54 1.27 -10.74
CA CYS A 27 -10.65 2.32 -11.22
C CYS A 27 -11.41 3.64 -11.43
N SER A 28 -12.59 3.60 -12.06
CA SER A 28 -13.43 4.78 -12.28
C SER A 28 -13.96 5.38 -10.97
N ALA A 29 -14.25 4.55 -9.97
CA ALA A 29 -14.63 5.02 -8.64
C ALA A 29 -13.46 5.75 -7.95
N GLN A 30 -12.24 5.21 -8.06
CA GLN A 30 -11.05 5.88 -7.52
C GLN A 30 -10.79 7.23 -8.18
N GLU A 31 -10.94 7.30 -9.50
CA GLU A 31 -10.87 8.57 -10.22
C GLU A 31 -11.85 9.58 -9.63
N ARG A 32 -13.13 9.22 -9.47
CA ARG A 32 -14.14 10.12 -8.87
C ARG A 32 -13.79 10.58 -7.45
N LEU A 33 -13.17 9.73 -6.64
CA LEU A 33 -12.73 10.08 -5.29
C LEU A 33 -11.55 11.06 -5.29
N LEU A 34 -10.68 10.99 -6.30
CA LEU A 34 -9.51 11.84 -6.42
C LEU A 34 -9.78 13.20 -7.08
N VAL A 35 -10.84 13.33 -7.89
CA VAL A 35 -11.25 14.62 -8.50
C VAL A 35 -11.22 15.79 -7.50
N PRO A 36 -11.85 15.70 -6.31
CA PRO A 36 -11.83 16.82 -5.35
C PRO A 36 -10.45 17.11 -4.76
N SER A 37 -9.56 16.11 -4.66
CA SER A 37 -8.25 16.23 -4.02
C SER A 37 -7.16 16.72 -4.99
N LEU A 38 -7.15 16.23 -6.23
CA LEU A 38 -6.13 16.57 -7.24
C LEU A 38 -6.60 17.59 -8.28
N GLY A 39 -7.91 17.79 -8.45
CA GLY A 39 -8.49 18.68 -9.46
C GLY A 39 -8.43 18.13 -10.88
N ASP A 40 -7.21 17.89 -11.41
CA ASP A 40 -6.96 17.47 -12.79
C ASP A 40 -6.43 16.03 -12.89
N LEU A 41 -7.30 15.07 -13.17
CA LEU A 41 -6.89 13.67 -13.40
C LEU A 41 -6.29 13.43 -14.78
N SER A 42 -6.53 14.31 -15.75
CA SER A 42 -6.07 14.17 -17.14
C SER A 42 -4.54 14.11 -17.30
N LYS A 43 -3.80 14.50 -16.26
CA LYS A 43 -2.33 14.45 -16.19
C LYS A 43 -1.82 13.12 -15.63
N LEU A 44 -2.69 12.33 -15.02
CA LEU A 44 -2.35 11.06 -14.39
C LEU A 44 -2.45 9.90 -15.37
N TRP A 45 -1.61 8.90 -15.13
CA TRP A 45 -1.52 7.70 -15.93
C TRP A 45 -1.76 6.48 -15.05
N TRP A 46 -2.63 5.61 -15.54
CA TRP A 46 -2.76 4.25 -15.07
C TRP A 46 -1.72 3.37 -15.74
N THR A 47 -1.00 2.60 -14.93
CA THR A 47 -0.06 1.58 -15.40
C THR A 47 -0.68 0.22 -15.17
N LEU A 48 -1.01 -0.50 -16.25
CA LEU A 48 -1.47 -1.89 -16.15
C LEU A 48 -0.26 -2.80 -15.95
N THR A 49 -0.39 -3.76 -15.06
CA THR A 49 0.52 -4.90 -14.90
C THR A 49 -0.31 -6.17 -14.76
N TRP A 50 0.25 -7.30 -15.15
CA TRP A 50 -0.37 -8.61 -14.98
C TRP A 50 0.40 -9.42 -13.95
N LEU A 51 -0.24 -9.71 -12.81
CA LEU A 51 0.32 -10.58 -11.77
C LEU A 51 -0.41 -11.91 -11.79
N GLU A 52 0.30 -12.98 -12.15
CA GLU A 52 -0.24 -14.34 -12.26
C GLU A 52 -1.51 -14.40 -13.13
N GLY A 53 -1.51 -13.65 -14.24
CA GLY A 53 -2.66 -13.57 -15.16
C GLY A 53 -3.80 -12.65 -14.69
N ARG A 54 -3.61 -11.87 -13.61
CA ARG A 54 -4.62 -10.96 -13.08
C ARG A 54 -4.23 -9.50 -13.30
N PRO A 55 -5.18 -8.63 -13.68
CA PRO A 55 -4.91 -7.21 -13.89
C PRO A 55 -4.64 -6.49 -12.57
N VAL A 56 -3.63 -5.64 -12.59
CA VAL A 56 -3.24 -4.72 -11.52
C VAL A 56 -2.98 -3.36 -12.15
N ALA A 57 -3.71 -2.34 -11.72
CA ALA A 57 -3.62 -0.99 -12.22
C ALA A 57 -3.09 -0.09 -11.12
N GLU A 58 -2.05 0.66 -11.42
CA GLU A 58 -1.47 1.62 -10.48
C GLU A 58 -1.58 3.02 -11.05
N LEU A 59 -2.13 3.96 -10.28
CA LEU A 59 -2.20 5.35 -10.67
C LEU A 59 -0.93 6.07 -10.21
N GLU A 60 -0.29 6.81 -11.13
CA GLU A 60 1.03 7.45 -10.90
C GLU A 60 1.12 8.31 -9.63
N GLN A 61 0.03 8.96 -9.23
CA GLN A 61 -0.04 9.75 -7.99
C GLN A 61 -1.30 9.41 -7.18
N GLY A 62 -1.62 8.12 -7.07
CA GLY A 62 -2.81 7.73 -6.33
C GLY A 62 -2.87 6.25 -6.00
N PRO A 63 -4.08 5.68 -5.95
CA PRO A 63 -4.29 4.34 -5.45
C PRO A 63 -3.90 3.29 -6.48
N ARG A 64 -3.61 2.12 -5.95
CA ARG A 64 -3.39 0.89 -6.70
C ARG A 64 -4.63 0.00 -6.59
N VAL A 65 -5.14 -0.44 -7.73
CA VAL A 65 -6.29 -1.35 -7.85
C VAL A 65 -5.79 -2.71 -8.34
N ALA A 66 -6.12 -3.79 -7.63
CA ALA A 66 -5.68 -5.15 -7.95
C ALA A 66 -6.84 -6.14 -7.86
N LEU A 67 -6.98 -7.02 -8.86
CA LEU A 67 -7.94 -8.11 -8.82
C LEU A 67 -7.38 -9.30 -8.04
N ARG A 68 -8.08 -9.77 -7.00
CA ARG A 68 -7.68 -10.96 -6.21
C ARG A 68 -8.14 -12.26 -6.86
N ALA A 69 -7.55 -13.39 -6.41
CA ALA A 69 -7.97 -14.74 -6.82
C ALA A 69 -9.46 -15.02 -6.57
N ASP A 70 -9.99 -14.45 -5.48
CA ASP A 70 -11.38 -14.58 -5.06
C ASP A 70 -12.37 -13.81 -5.97
N GLY A 71 -11.87 -13.02 -6.93
CA GLY A 71 -12.69 -12.15 -7.78
C GLY A 71 -13.00 -10.79 -7.15
N SER A 72 -12.69 -10.62 -5.86
CA SER A 72 -12.75 -9.35 -5.16
C SER A 72 -11.70 -8.36 -5.66
N VAL A 73 -12.08 -7.08 -5.84
CA VAL A 73 -11.16 -6.00 -6.20
C VAL A 73 -10.62 -5.36 -4.93
N HIS A 74 -9.29 -5.28 -4.82
CA HIS A 74 -8.62 -4.59 -3.74
C HIS A 74 -8.07 -3.25 -4.20
N VAL A 75 -8.29 -2.22 -3.40
CA VAL A 75 -7.71 -0.89 -3.60
C VAL A 75 -6.79 -0.59 -2.42
N SER A 76 -5.57 -0.16 -2.69
CA SER A 76 -4.58 0.25 -1.69
C SER A 76 -4.12 1.68 -1.99
N GLY A 77 -3.90 2.51 -0.96
CA GLY A 77 -3.41 3.88 -1.13
C GLY A 77 -4.48 4.94 -1.44
N ALA A 78 -5.77 4.65 -1.18
CA ALA A 78 -6.85 5.63 -1.30
C ALA A 78 -6.90 6.62 -0.13
N ASP A 79 -6.40 6.21 1.05
CA ASP A 79 -6.10 7.03 2.23
C ASP A 79 -5.54 6.03 3.24
N GLU A 80 -4.24 6.06 3.52
CA GLU A 80 -3.66 5.37 4.66
C GLU A 80 -2.79 6.40 5.38
N PRO A 81 -3.19 6.93 6.55
CA PRO A 81 -2.19 7.40 7.48
C PRO A 81 -1.29 6.19 7.77
N ALA A 82 0.01 6.31 7.49
CA ALA A 82 1.00 5.30 7.77
C ALA A 82 0.78 4.66 9.16
N GLY A 83 0.21 3.45 9.24
CA GLY A 83 -0.16 2.92 10.55
C GLY A 83 -1.03 1.66 10.62
N ALA A 84 -1.64 1.13 9.57
CA ALA A 84 -2.39 -0.13 9.66
C ALA A 84 -1.47 -1.37 9.53
N GLY A 85 -0.40 -1.35 10.31
CA GLY A 85 0.44 -2.50 10.63
C GLY A 85 0.39 -2.79 12.12
N VAL A 86 -0.78 -2.65 12.78
CA VAL A 86 -0.95 -3.12 14.16
C VAL A 86 -1.35 -4.59 14.10
N GLY A 87 -0.34 -5.45 14.01
CA GLY A 87 -0.47 -6.80 14.53
C GLY A 87 -0.71 -6.69 16.03
N VAL A 88 -1.97 -6.82 16.44
CA VAL A 88 -2.32 -7.16 17.82
C VAL A 88 -1.92 -8.62 18.05
N ALA A 89 -0.74 -8.81 18.61
CA ALA A 89 -0.39 -9.95 19.45
C ALA A 89 0.11 -9.30 20.75
N ASP A 90 -0.80 -8.99 21.68
CA ASP A 90 -1.10 -9.84 22.84
C ASP A 90 0.16 -10.14 23.68
N GLY A 91 0.23 -9.46 24.83
CA GLY A 91 0.88 -9.88 26.08
C GLY A 91 2.36 -10.24 26.04
N ASP A 92 3.22 -9.44 26.67
CA ASP A 92 3.86 -9.88 27.91
C ASP A 92 4.46 -8.68 28.66
N GLU A 93 4.56 -8.82 29.96
CA GLU A 93 4.46 -7.78 30.96
C GLU A 93 5.77 -7.01 31.21
N HIS A 94 5.62 -5.82 31.80
CA HIS A 94 6.69 -5.16 32.55
C HIS A 94 7.42 -6.19 33.43
N ASP A 95 8.74 -6.28 33.29
CA ASP A 95 9.58 -6.50 34.47
C ASP A 95 10.57 -5.34 34.59
N VAL A 96 10.60 -4.84 35.81
CA VAL A 96 11.14 -3.58 36.24
C VAL A 96 12.66 -3.68 36.28
N PHE A 97 13.30 -2.58 35.88
CA PHE A 97 14.68 -2.23 36.21
C PHE A 97 15.10 -2.76 37.60
N ASP A 98 16.07 -3.67 37.65
CA ASP A 98 16.97 -3.74 38.81
C ASP A 98 18.28 -3.10 38.37
N GLU A 99 18.56 -1.98 39.01
CA GLU A 99 19.75 -1.14 38.85
C GLU A 99 20.99 -1.97 39.20
N ASP A 100 21.75 -2.44 38.20
CA ASP A 100 23.15 -2.82 38.39
C ASP A 100 23.94 -1.52 38.59
N GLU A 101 23.82 -0.98 39.81
CA GLU A 101 24.62 0.13 40.30
C GLU A 101 26.08 -0.34 40.35
N ASP A 102 26.79 0.09 39.31
CA ASP A 102 28.23 0.16 39.07
C ASP A 102 29.06 0.28 40.38
N LEU A 103 29.17 -0.84 41.09
CA LEU A 103 29.98 -0.98 42.29
C LEU A 103 31.43 -1.18 41.86
N PHE A 104 32.10 -0.10 41.45
CA PHE A 104 33.57 -0.05 41.37
C PHE A 104 34.14 0.34 42.74
N PRO A 105 34.53 -0.60 43.62
CA PRO A 105 35.48 -0.28 44.66
C PRO A 105 36.88 -0.12 44.05
N GLU A 106 37.54 0.97 44.42
CA GLU A 106 38.91 1.39 44.03
C GLU A 106 39.94 0.25 43.94
N PRO A 107 40.93 0.33 43.01
CA PRO A 107 42.00 -0.65 42.95
C PRO A 107 42.89 -0.56 44.20
N ALA A 108 42.97 -1.65 44.95
CA ALA A 108 43.85 -1.76 46.11
C ALA A 108 45.33 -1.52 45.73
N PRO A 109 46.13 -0.89 46.61
CA PRO A 109 47.50 -0.49 46.31
C PRO A 109 48.46 -1.67 46.17
N ARG A 110 49.39 -1.49 45.22
CA ARG A 110 50.53 -2.33 44.84
C ARG A 110 51.34 -2.81 46.07
N ALA A 111 51.54 -4.13 46.17
CA ALA A 111 52.54 -4.76 47.03
C ALA A 111 53.94 -4.71 46.39
#